data_AF-A0A2D4SKP1-F1
#
_entry.id   AF-A0A2D4SKP1-F1
#
_cell.length_a   1.000
_cell.length_b   1.000
_cell.length_c   1.000
_cell.angle_alpha   90.00
_cell.angle_beta   90.00
_cell.angle_gamma   90.00
#
_symmetry.space_group_name_H-M   'P 1'
#
loop_
_entity.id
_entity.type
_entity.pdbx_description
1 polymer ?
#
loop_
_entity_poly.entity_id
_entity_poly.type
_entity_poly.pdbx_seq_one_letter_code
_entity_poly.pdbx_strand_id
1 'polypeptide(L)'
;MNSSFFDDNEEQHNENLKRWYEYCAETVQLQKKLDASLHALKQGVEWSVKDQEELSDLLRTRTELAQKFGLLLMLFVQQNRDLPSLIEDHRPEQLSLFAHQAMDGSLNWLRGKTNIIEPPKVLESEEELKAGLVSLEGSLRDLSSWFIHNSDHQQILFEHIVARLRYIQEECPGDYDRRIRGIFHRITDYSKKHTPGFIHGLSLGHKPKKERWLDDAQESWKKIMGTIRKSPEKDALAEIIPFLSIPIDIVALEDVLVKHQQFWSVANTLRLLLPFESYFRSRPALKTLVDVLHRYQKELSKDS
;
A
#
# COMPACT_ATOMS: atom_id res chain seq x y z
N MET A 1 -16.95 -24.93 37.40
CA MET A 1 -15.54 -24.58 37.16
C MET A 1 -15.26 -24.77 35.68
N ASN A 2 -15.17 -23.67 34.94
CA ASN A 2 -14.46 -23.47 33.67
C ASN A 2 -14.66 -22.00 33.31
N SER A 3 -13.96 -21.14 34.05
CA SER A 3 -13.93 -19.68 33.88
C SER A 3 -12.59 -19.21 33.29
N SER A 4 -11.61 -20.11 33.06
CA SER A 4 -10.23 -19.71 32.73
C SER A 4 -9.92 -19.65 31.24
N PHE A 5 -10.92 -19.72 30.35
CA PHE A 5 -10.69 -19.65 28.89
C PHE A 5 -10.97 -18.25 28.31
N PHE A 6 -11.58 -17.36 29.10
CA PHE A 6 -11.85 -15.98 28.69
C PHE A 6 -10.79 -14.98 29.18
N ASP A 7 -10.06 -15.29 30.26
CA ASP A 7 -9.05 -14.39 30.84
C ASP A 7 -7.80 -14.21 29.94
N ASP A 8 -7.34 -15.27 29.27
CA ASP A 8 -6.14 -15.22 28.40
C ASP A 8 -6.31 -14.26 27.19
N ASN A 9 -7.56 -14.01 26.78
CA ASN A 9 -7.84 -13.16 25.63
C ASN A 9 -7.86 -11.67 25.99
N GLU A 10 -8.23 -11.34 27.23
CA GLU A 10 -8.24 -9.96 27.74
C GLU A 10 -6.83 -9.47 28.07
N GLU A 11 -5.98 -10.32 28.64
CA GLU A 11 -4.57 -9.99 28.91
C GLU A 11 -3.81 -9.75 27.60
N GLN A 12 -3.97 -10.64 26.61
CA GLN A 12 -3.35 -10.48 25.30
C GLN A 12 -3.88 -9.24 24.56
N HIS A 13 -5.18 -8.93 24.69
CA HIS A 13 -5.78 -7.73 24.14
C HIS A 13 -5.17 -6.46 24.77
N ASN A 14 -5.08 -6.40 26.09
CA ASN A 14 -4.48 -5.28 26.81
C ASN A 14 -2.99 -5.10 26.50
N GLU A 15 -2.24 -6.21 26.31
CA GLU A 15 -0.85 -6.14 25.88
C GLU A 15 -0.73 -5.60 24.44
N ASN A 16 -1.59 -6.04 23.53
CA ASN A 16 -1.63 -5.53 22.16
C ASN A 16 -2.01 -4.04 22.12
N LEU A 17 -2.96 -3.61 22.95
CA LEU A 17 -3.38 -2.23 23.11
C LEU A 17 -2.22 -1.36 23.63
N LYS A 18 -1.50 -1.84 24.64
CA LYS A 18 -0.31 -1.17 25.19
C LYS A 18 0.77 -1.00 24.12
N ARG A 19 1.11 -2.06 23.39
CA ARG A 19 2.08 -2.00 22.27
C ARG A 19 1.63 -1.04 21.18
N TRP A 20 0.33 -0.98 20.90
CA TRP A 20 -0.23 -0.04 19.94
C TRP A 20 0.01 1.42 20.38
N TYR A 21 -0.22 1.76 21.64
CA TYR A 21 0.09 3.10 22.16
C TYR A 21 1.59 3.43 22.13
N GLU A 22 2.44 2.46 22.46
CA GLU A 22 3.90 2.63 22.38
C GLU A 22 4.32 2.95 20.94
N TYR A 23 3.80 2.23 19.95
CA TYR A 23 4.07 2.52 18.53
C TYR A 23 3.51 3.87 18.06
N CYS A 24 2.32 4.26 18.54
CA CYS A 24 1.77 5.59 18.27
C CYS A 24 2.70 6.70 18.79
N ALA A 25 3.17 6.56 20.03
CA ALA A 25 4.07 7.53 20.64
C ALA A 25 5.42 7.61 19.90
N GLU A 26 6.01 6.47 19.55
CA GLU A 26 7.23 6.39 18.76
C GLU A 26 7.07 7.05 17.38
N THR A 27 5.95 6.80 16.70
CA THR A 27 5.67 7.38 15.38
C THR A 27 5.56 8.90 15.43
N VAL A 28 4.88 9.45 16.45
CA VAL A 28 4.77 10.90 16.65
C VAL A 28 6.14 11.53 16.93
N GLN A 29 6.97 10.90 17.76
CA GLN A 29 8.33 11.40 18.01
C GLN A 29 9.17 11.37 16.75
N LEU A 30 9.07 10.29 15.97
CA LEU A 30 9.83 10.13 14.75
C LEU A 30 9.39 11.13 13.67
N GLN A 31 8.09 11.40 13.55
CA GLN A 31 7.57 12.42 12.64
C GLN A 31 8.11 13.81 13.00
N LYS A 32 8.13 14.18 14.30
CA LYS A 32 8.72 15.45 14.76
C LYS A 32 10.20 15.58 14.37
N LYS A 33 10.97 14.51 14.50
CA LYS A 33 12.39 14.49 14.07
C LYS A 33 12.50 14.68 12.56
N LEU A 34 11.68 13.96 11.79
CA LEU A 34 11.66 14.07 10.33
C LEU A 34 11.32 15.49 9.86
N ASP A 35 10.30 16.11 10.47
CA ASP A 35 9.86 17.46 10.14
C ASP A 35 10.95 18.50 10.48
N ALA A 36 11.64 18.32 11.61
CA ALA A 36 12.77 19.17 11.98
C ALA A 36 13.92 19.05 10.97
N SER A 37 14.29 17.83 10.56
CA SER A 37 15.32 17.60 9.54
C SER A 37 14.90 18.21 8.20
N LEU A 38 13.68 17.96 7.72
CA LEU A 38 13.18 18.51 6.46
C LEU A 38 13.09 20.05 6.48
N HIS A 39 12.75 20.64 7.62
CA HIS A 39 12.75 22.09 7.78
C HIS A 39 14.16 22.68 7.68
N ALA A 40 15.16 22.04 8.31
CA ALA A 40 16.56 22.44 8.18
C ALA A 40 17.05 22.38 6.72
N LEU A 41 16.66 21.35 5.97
CA LEU A 41 16.94 21.22 4.54
C LEU A 41 16.35 22.41 3.73
N LYS A 42 15.09 22.77 4.00
CA LYS A 42 14.41 23.88 3.32
C LYS A 42 15.06 25.24 3.60
N GLN A 43 15.74 25.39 4.73
CA GLN A 43 16.47 26.61 5.07
C GLN A 43 17.86 26.69 4.41
N GLY A 44 18.21 25.73 3.55
CA GLY A 44 19.49 25.73 2.84
C GLY A 44 20.68 25.40 3.73
N VAL A 45 20.45 24.74 4.87
CA VAL A 45 21.52 24.23 5.72
C VAL A 45 22.27 23.14 4.94
N GLU A 46 23.58 23.29 4.76
CA GLU A 46 24.42 22.23 4.20
C GLU A 46 24.43 21.04 5.16
N TRP A 47 24.10 19.86 4.63
CA TRP A 47 24.07 18.63 5.41
C TRP A 47 25.44 17.97 5.40
N SER A 48 25.90 17.58 6.58
CA SER A 48 27.02 16.66 6.70
C SER A 48 26.61 15.25 6.25
N VAL A 49 27.60 14.39 5.96
CA VAL A 49 27.37 12.96 5.69
C VAL A 49 26.59 12.31 6.83
N LYS A 50 26.84 12.73 8.07
CA LYS A 50 26.15 12.23 9.27
C LYS A 50 24.66 12.61 9.28
N ASP A 51 24.31 13.82 8.84
CA ASP A 51 22.90 14.26 8.77
C ASP A 51 22.12 13.48 7.71
N GLN A 52 22.79 13.11 6.61
CA GLN A 52 22.22 12.27 5.56
C GLN A 52 21.97 10.82 6.03
N GLU A 53 22.94 10.25 6.77
CA GLU A 53 22.79 8.94 7.41
C GLU A 53 21.65 8.94 8.44
N GLU A 54 21.57 9.98 9.28
CA GLU A 54 20.51 10.12 10.28
C GLU A 54 19.12 10.24 9.63
N LEU A 55 18.96 11.03 8.55
CA LEU A 55 17.69 11.09 7.82
C LEU A 55 17.33 9.72 7.21
N SER A 56 18.30 9.02 6.62
CA SER A 56 18.09 7.70 6.03
C SER A 56 17.61 6.69 7.09
N ASP A 57 18.23 6.70 8.27
CA ASP A 57 17.84 5.85 9.40
C ASP A 57 16.45 6.23 9.95
N LEU A 58 16.12 7.53 10.03
CA LEU A 58 14.79 7.99 10.41
C LEU A 58 13.71 7.51 9.41
N LEU A 59 13.98 7.61 8.11
CA LEU A 59 13.07 7.13 7.05
C LEU A 59 12.90 5.61 7.08
N ARG A 60 13.98 4.86 7.33
CA ARG A 60 13.92 3.39 7.51
C ARG A 60 13.06 3.02 8.71
N THR A 61 13.35 3.64 9.86
CA THR A 61 12.61 3.39 11.12
C THR A 61 11.14 3.77 10.99
N ARG A 62 10.81 4.86 10.27
CA ARG A 62 9.43 5.23 9.93
C ARG A 62 8.72 4.12 9.17
N THR A 63 9.39 3.54 8.19
CA THR A 63 8.84 2.49 7.33
C THR A 63 8.57 1.22 8.13
N GLU A 64 9.50 0.82 9.01
CA GLU A 64 9.34 -0.34 9.88
C GLU A 64 8.20 -0.14 10.90
N LEU A 65 8.08 1.05 11.49
CA LEU A 65 6.98 1.39 12.39
C LEU A 65 5.63 1.38 11.67
N ALA A 66 5.55 1.94 10.47
CA ALA A 66 4.33 1.90 9.66
C ALA A 66 3.90 0.46 9.32
N GLN A 67 4.85 -0.43 9.05
CA GLN A 67 4.57 -1.85 8.82
C GLN A 67 4.07 -2.57 10.07
N LYS A 68 4.74 -2.39 11.21
CA LYS A 68 4.33 -2.96 12.51
C LYS A 68 2.95 -2.45 12.92
N PHE A 69 2.71 -1.16 12.69
CA PHE A 69 1.43 -0.52 12.96
C PHE A 69 0.31 -1.05 12.06
N GLY A 70 0.58 -1.21 10.76
CA GLY A 70 -0.38 -1.80 9.82
C GLY A 70 -0.77 -3.24 10.21
N LEU A 71 0.20 -4.05 10.64
CA LEU A 71 -0.05 -5.40 11.15
C LEU A 71 -0.87 -5.40 12.44
N LEU A 72 -0.55 -4.53 13.40
CA LEU A 72 -1.33 -4.40 14.63
C LEU A 72 -2.75 -3.89 14.39
N LEU A 73 -2.93 -2.95 13.47
CA LEU A 73 -4.24 -2.46 13.07
C LEU A 73 -5.06 -3.58 12.43
N MET A 74 -4.45 -4.38 11.55
CA MET A 74 -5.09 -5.58 10.98
C MET A 74 -5.49 -6.60 12.04
N LEU A 75 -4.60 -6.89 13.01
CA LEU A 75 -4.90 -7.79 14.13
C LEU A 75 -6.04 -7.24 15.00
N PHE A 76 -6.04 -5.93 15.27
CA PHE A 76 -7.12 -5.26 16.01
C PHE A 76 -8.46 -5.33 15.29
N VAL A 77 -8.47 -5.11 13.97
CA VAL A 77 -9.67 -5.21 13.13
C VAL A 77 -10.16 -6.66 13.03
N GLN A 78 -9.26 -7.65 13.02
CA GLN A 78 -9.63 -9.07 13.04
C GLN A 78 -10.19 -9.52 14.40
N GLN A 79 -9.68 -8.96 15.50
CA GLN A 79 -10.04 -9.40 16.86
C GLN A 79 -11.21 -8.63 17.49
N ASN A 80 -11.49 -7.39 17.07
CA ASN A 80 -12.53 -6.55 17.66
C ASN A 80 -13.65 -6.20 16.67
N ARG A 81 -14.90 -6.41 17.10
CA ARG A 81 -16.10 -5.95 16.37
C ARG A 81 -16.47 -4.49 16.64
N ASP A 82 -15.78 -3.80 17.55
CA ASP A 82 -16.18 -2.47 18.03
C ASP A 82 -14.99 -1.49 18.14
N LEU A 83 -14.27 -1.33 17.03
CA LEU A 83 -13.29 -0.24 16.83
C LEU A 83 -13.80 1.17 17.23
N PRO A 84 -15.09 1.53 17.06
CA PRO A 84 -15.61 2.86 17.36
C PRO A 84 -15.51 3.29 18.84
N SER A 85 -15.76 2.39 19.80
CA SER A 85 -15.70 2.74 21.24
C SER A 85 -14.27 3.09 21.68
N LEU A 86 -13.28 2.49 21.04
CA LEU A 86 -11.86 2.68 21.32
C LEU A 86 -11.32 4.01 20.72
N ILE A 87 -11.99 4.50 19.67
CA ILE A 87 -11.71 5.78 19.01
C ILE A 87 -12.29 6.97 19.80
N GLU A 88 -13.44 6.79 20.46
CA GLU A 88 -14.10 7.84 21.24
C GLU A 88 -13.29 8.23 22.49
N ASP A 89 -12.56 7.30 23.11
CA ASP A 89 -11.81 7.57 24.35
C ASP A 89 -10.45 8.27 24.13
N HIS A 90 -9.88 8.27 22.91
CA HIS A 90 -8.49 8.68 22.72
C HIS A 90 -8.21 9.55 21.48
N ARG A 91 -7.83 10.82 21.78
CA ARG A 91 -7.23 11.88 20.93
C ARG A 91 -7.37 11.70 19.39
N PRO A 92 -8.54 12.09 18.83
CA PRO A 92 -8.85 12.32 17.42
C PRO A 92 -7.72 12.71 16.46
N GLU A 93 -6.90 13.68 16.87
CA GLU A 93 -5.87 14.33 16.05
C GLU A 93 -4.78 13.35 15.58
N GLN A 94 -4.51 12.29 16.35
CA GLN A 94 -3.49 11.30 16.00
C GLN A 94 -3.98 10.37 14.87
N LEU A 95 -5.26 9.97 14.88
CA LEU A 95 -5.86 9.08 13.87
C LEU A 95 -6.03 9.73 12.49
N SER A 96 -6.33 11.04 12.43
CA SER A 96 -6.33 11.80 11.16
C SER A 96 -4.95 11.83 10.51
N LEU A 97 -3.90 12.07 11.32
CA LEU A 97 -2.51 12.01 10.86
C LEU A 97 -2.14 10.60 10.38
N PHE A 98 -2.63 9.55 11.03
CA PHE A 98 -2.41 8.15 10.63
C PHE A 98 -3.12 7.77 9.32
N ALA A 99 -4.37 8.21 9.11
CA ALA A 99 -5.07 8.01 7.84
C ALA A 99 -4.35 8.73 6.69
N HIS A 100 -3.93 9.98 6.91
CA HIS A 100 -3.11 10.72 5.94
C HIS A 100 -1.78 10.01 5.67
N GLN A 101 -1.09 9.51 6.69
CA GLN A 101 0.20 8.80 6.55
C GLN A 101 0.08 7.42 5.88
N ALA A 102 -1.01 6.68 6.06
CA ALA A 102 -1.27 5.42 5.36
C ALA A 102 -1.57 5.66 3.86
N MET A 103 -2.17 6.80 3.53
CA MET A 103 -2.57 7.16 2.16
C MET A 103 -1.46 7.85 1.36
N ASP A 104 -0.75 8.80 1.99
CA ASP A 104 0.56 9.23 1.49
C ASP A 104 1.49 8.02 1.43
N GLY A 105 1.35 7.08 2.36
CA GLY A 105 2.00 5.78 2.35
C GLY A 105 1.74 5.02 1.06
N SER A 106 0.55 5.04 0.43
CA SER A 106 0.27 4.28 -0.80
C SER A 106 0.87 4.91 -2.06
N LEU A 107 0.84 6.25 -2.17
CA LEU A 107 1.48 6.98 -3.27
C LEU A 107 3.00 7.13 -3.07
N ASN A 108 3.47 7.28 -1.83
CA ASN A 108 4.87 7.22 -1.44
C ASN A 108 5.40 5.78 -1.35
N TRP A 109 4.55 4.75 -1.33
CA TRP A 109 4.94 3.34 -1.47
C TRP A 109 5.20 3.02 -2.92
N LEU A 110 4.35 3.52 -3.83
CA LEU A 110 4.64 3.53 -5.26
C LEU A 110 5.95 4.31 -5.52
N ARG A 111 6.11 5.53 -4.98
CA ARG A 111 7.34 6.34 -5.16
C ARG A 111 8.56 5.83 -4.40
N GLY A 112 8.39 5.16 -3.26
CA GLY A 112 9.44 4.58 -2.42
C GLY A 112 9.95 3.24 -2.95
N LYS A 113 9.16 2.59 -3.82
CA LYS A 113 9.61 1.57 -4.77
C LYS A 113 10.13 2.27 -6.04
N THR A 114 11.07 3.21 -5.86
CA THR A 114 11.57 4.17 -6.87
C THR A 114 11.78 3.55 -8.23
N ASN A 115 12.25 2.31 -8.26
CA ASN A 115 12.71 1.70 -9.48
C ASN A 115 11.61 1.07 -10.35
N ILE A 116 10.38 0.79 -9.85
CA ILE A 116 9.27 0.37 -10.75
C ILE A 116 8.76 1.57 -11.56
N ILE A 117 8.84 2.78 -10.99
CA ILE A 117 8.30 3.99 -11.62
C ILE A 117 9.33 4.66 -12.54
N GLU A 118 10.59 4.26 -12.47
CA GLU A 118 11.56 4.71 -13.45
C GLU A 118 11.29 4.12 -14.84
N PRO A 119 11.40 4.93 -15.90
CA PRO A 119 11.26 4.43 -17.26
C PRO A 119 12.34 3.37 -17.53
N PRO A 120 11.98 2.20 -18.09
CA PRO A 120 12.97 1.20 -18.46
C PRO A 120 13.97 1.76 -19.47
N LYS A 121 15.25 1.67 -19.13
CA LYS A 121 16.38 2.03 -19.97
C LYS A 121 17.16 0.78 -20.38
N VAL A 122 17.98 0.93 -21.41
CA VAL A 122 19.02 -0.06 -21.74
C VAL A 122 19.97 -0.17 -20.54
N LEU A 123 20.30 -1.40 -20.17
CA LEU A 123 21.26 -1.72 -19.12
C LEU A 123 22.58 -2.08 -19.81
N GLU A 124 23.60 -1.26 -19.61
CA GLU A 124 24.85 -1.31 -20.40
C GLU A 124 25.93 -2.20 -19.75
N SER A 125 25.74 -2.56 -18.47
CA SER A 125 26.68 -3.39 -17.73
C SER A 125 26.01 -4.48 -16.91
N GLU A 126 26.80 -5.49 -16.54
CA GLU A 126 26.38 -6.57 -15.65
C GLU A 126 25.95 -6.04 -14.27
N GLU A 127 26.62 -5.01 -13.76
CA GLU A 127 26.26 -4.35 -12.50
C GLU A 127 24.88 -3.68 -12.58
N GLU A 128 24.56 -3.04 -13.70
CA GLU A 128 23.24 -2.44 -13.92
C GLU A 128 22.15 -3.51 -14.02
N LEU A 129 22.42 -4.64 -14.68
CA LEU A 129 21.52 -5.80 -14.74
C LEU A 129 21.26 -6.40 -13.36
N LYS A 130 22.32 -6.58 -12.57
CA LYS A 130 22.26 -7.08 -11.19
C LYS A 130 21.49 -6.13 -10.28
N ALA A 131 21.78 -4.83 -10.35
CA ALA A 131 21.07 -3.80 -9.59
C ALA A 131 19.59 -3.76 -9.97
N GLY A 132 19.28 -3.83 -11.26
CA GLY A 132 17.92 -3.92 -11.79
C GLY A 132 17.16 -5.13 -11.24
N LEU A 133 17.79 -6.30 -11.20
CA LEU A 133 17.18 -7.51 -10.64
C LEU A 133 16.92 -7.41 -9.13
N VAL A 134 17.92 -6.96 -8.35
CA VAL A 134 17.77 -6.75 -6.90
C VAL A 134 16.64 -5.78 -6.60
N SER A 135 16.56 -4.72 -7.39
CA SER A 135 15.51 -3.73 -7.35
C SER A 135 14.11 -4.33 -7.60
N LEU A 136 13.94 -5.10 -8.69
CA LEU A 136 12.66 -5.76 -9.01
C LEU A 136 12.27 -6.77 -7.93
N GLU A 137 13.23 -7.50 -7.38
CA GLU A 137 13.00 -8.43 -6.28
C GLU A 137 12.55 -7.71 -4.99
N GLY A 138 13.21 -6.59 -4.64
CA GLY A 138 12.82 -5.73 -3.53
C GLY A 138 11.41 -5.16 -3.70
N SER A 139 11.06 -4.84 -4.94
CA SER A 139 9.73 -4.38 -5.29
C SER A 139 8.61 -5.41 -5.06
N LEU A 140 8.94 -6.70 -5.10
CA LEU A 140 8.02 -7.80 -4.85
C LEU A 140 8.04 -8.32 -3.41
N ARG A 141 8.88 -7.80 -2.51
CA ARG A 141 8.94 -8.30 -1.12
C ARG A 141 7.61 -8.23 -0.39
N ASP A 142 6.84 -7.19 -0.65
CA ASP A 142 5.52 -6.97 -0.06
C ASP A 142 4.45 -7.04 -1.15
N LEU A 143 4.31 -8.21 -1.77
CA LEU A 143 3.23 -8.47 -2.72
C LEU A 143 1.87 -8.49 -2.05
N SER A 144 1.83 -8.82 -0.76
CA SER A 144 0.61 -8.83 0.05
C SER A 144 -0.10 -7.48 0.06
N SER A 145 0.61 -6.35 -0.01
CA SER A 145 -0.04 -5.03 -0.11
C SER A 145 -0.56 -4.67 -1.50
N TRP A 146 -0.21 -5.43 -2.54
CA TRP A 146 -0.62 -5.12 -3.93
C TRP A 146 -2.10 -5.37 -4.18
N PHE A 147 -2.73 -6.18 -3.34
CA PHE A 147 -4.18 -6.42 -3.36
C PHE A 147 -5.01 -5.12 -3.21
N ILE A 148 -4.38 -4.02 -2.76
CA ILE A 148 -4.98 -2.68 -2.67
C ILE A 148 -5.36 -2.17 -4.06
N HIS A 149 -4.56 -2.45 -5.07
CA HIS A 149 -4.86 -1.99 -6.42
C HIS A 149 -5.99 -2.79 -7.06
N ASN A 150 -6.75 -2.18 -7.97
CA ASN A 150 -7.70 -2.93 -8.80
C ASN A 150 -6.96 -3.93 -9.71
N SER A 151 -7.69 -4.91 -10.25
CA SER A 151 -7.13 -5.97 -11.10
C SER A 151 -6.30 -5.41 -12.25
N ASP A 152 -6.80 -4.37 -12.93
CA ASP A 152 -6.16 -3.80 -14.11
C ASP A 152 -4.81 -3.15 -13.77
N HIS A 153 -4.75 -2.45 -12.64
CA HIS A 153 -3.51 -1.86 -12.14
C HIS A 153 -2.50 -2.94 -11.75
N GLN A 154 -2.96 -3.98 -11.04
CA GLN A 154 -2.10 -5.12 -10.70
C GLN A 154 -1.57 -5.79 -11.97
N GLN A 155 -2.44 -6.01 -12.97
CA GLN A 155 -2.08 -6.60 -14.26
C GLN A 155 -0.96 -5.81 -14.93
N ILE A 156 -1.15 -4.50 -15.08
CA ILE A 156 -0.21 -3.62 -15.78
C ILE A 156 1.13 -3.58 -15.02
N LEU A 157 1.11 -3.52 -13.68
CA LEU A 157 2.33 -3.56 -12.86
C LEU A 157 3.08 -4.88 -13.03
N PHE A 158 2.37 -6.01 -13.04
CA PHE A 158 3.00 -7.30 -13.27
C PHE A 158 3.53 -7.46 -14.69
N GLU A 159 2.80 -7.02 -15.72
CA GLU A 159 3.29 -7.00 -17.10
C GLU A 159 4.60 -6.20 -17.19
N HIS A 160 4.68 -5.06 -16.52
CA HIS A 160 5.90 -4.25 -16.48
C HIS A 160 7.08 -4.97 -15.82
N ILE A 161 6.87 -5.54 -14.63
CA ILE A 161 7.92 -6.28 -13.92
C ILE A 161 8.38 -7.49 -14.73
N VAL A 162 7.43 -8.25 -15.28
CA VAL A 162 7.72 -9.45 -16.07
C VAL A 162 8.51 -9.10 -17.33
N ALA A 163 8.11 -8.04 -18.05
CA ALA A 163 8.86 -7.58 -19.21
C ALA A 163 10.30 -7.20 -18.83
N ARG A 164 10.53 -6.52 -17.70
CA ARG A 164 11.89 -6.19 -17.25
C ARG A 164 12.70 -7.42 -16.83
N LEU A 165 12.09 -8.39 -16.16
CA LEU A 165 12.75 -9.64 -15.80
C LEU A 165 13.15 -10.43 -17.04
N ARG A 166 12.28 -10.45 -18.07
CA ARG A 166 12.59 -11.09 -19.35
C ARG A 166 13.70 -10.37 -20.12
N TYR A 167 13.70 -9.05 -20.09
CA TYR A 167 14.81 -8.26 -20.63
C TYR A 167 16.14 -8.61 -19.96
N ILE A 168 16.20 -8.64 -18.63
CA ILE A 168 17.41 -9.07 -17.89
C ILE A 168 17.82 -10.51 -18.26
N GLN A 169 16.84 -11.40 -18.43
CA GLN A 169 17.07 -12.79 -18.82
C GLN A 169 17.67 -12.93 -20.23
N GLU A 170 17.26 -12.08 -21.18
CA GLU A 170 17.79 -12.07 -22.55
C GLU A 170 19.22 -11.53 -22.61
N GLU A 171 19.52 -10.47 -21.85
CA GLU A 171 20.85 -9.84 -21.86
C GLU A 171 21.91 -10.64 -21.07
N CYS A 172 21.50 -11.43 -20.07
CA CYS A 172 22.39 -12.32 -19.32
C CYS A 172 21.81 -13.74 -19.14
N PRO A 173 21.84 -14.58 -20.20
CA PRO A 173 21.39 -15.97 -20.11
C PRO A 173 22.20 -16.77 -19.08
N GLY A 174 21.52 -17.52 -18.20
CA GLY A 174 22.15 -18.45 -17.25
C GLY A 174 22.46 -17.89 -15.86
N ASP A 175 23.06 -16.70 -15.75
CA ASP A 175 23.53 -16.16 -14.46
C ASP A 175 22.39 -15.81 -13.49
N TYR A 176 21.28 -15.32 -14.04
CA TYR A 176 20.14 -14.87 -13.25
C TYR A 176 18.91 -15.78 -13.33
N ASP A 177 18.96 -16.83 -14.15
CA ASP A 177 17.81 -17.70 -14.46
C ASP A 177 17.16 -18.32 -13.23
N ARG A 178 17.96 -18.75 -12.25
CA ARG A 178 17.43 -19.33 -11.01
C ARG A 178 16.66 -18.29 -10.18
N ARG A 179 17.20 -17.07 -10.06
CA ARG A 179 16.56 -15.98 -9.30
C ARG A 179 15.30 -15.48 -10.00
N ILE A 180 15.37 -15.26 -11.31
CA ILE A 180 14.23 -14.83 -12.13
C ILE A 180 13.10 -15.87 -12.09
N ARG A 181 13.41 -17.17 -12.17
CA ARG A 181 12.40 -18.23 -11.99
C ARG A 181 11.75 -18.19 -10.62
N GLY A 182 12.51 -17.96 -9.55
CA GLY A 182 11.96 -17.78 -8.20
C GLY A 182 10.99 -16.60 -8.13
N ILE A 183 11.32 -15.49 -8.80
CA ILE A 183 10.44 -14.33 -8.90
C ILE A 183 9.16 -14.65 -9.70
N PHE A 184 9.26 -15.30 -10.87
CA PHE A 184 8.08 -15.70 -11.64
C PHE A 184 7.18 -16.67 -10.88
N HIS A 185 7.74 -17.56 -10.07
CA HIS A 185 6.96 -18.44 -9.21
C HIS A 185 6.13 -17.65 -8.20
N ARG A 186 6.73 -16.66 -7.51
CA ARG A 186 6.02 -15.77 -6.58
C ARG A 186 4.90 -14.99 -7.25
N ILE A 187 5.14 -14.45 -8.45
CA ILE A 187 4.12 -13.74 -9.24
C ILE A 187 2.99 -14.70 -9.65
N THR A 188 3.33 -15.93 -10.05
CA THR A 188 2.36 -16.96 -10.44
C THR A 188 1.46 -17.34 -9.27
N ASP A 189 2.05 -17.55 -8.08
CA ASP A 189 1.29 -17.91 -6.89
C ASP A 189 0.37 -16.77 -6.43
N TYR A 190 0.85 -15.53 -6.50
CA TYR A 190 0.01 -14.35 -6.27
C TYR A 190 -1.14 -14.28 -7.29
N SER A 191 -0.84 -14.47 -8.58
CA SER A 191 -1.82 -14.39 -9.66
C SER A 191 -2.92 -15.45 -9.54
N LYS A 192 -2.59 -16.66 -9.07
CA LYS A 192 -3.58 -17.71 -8.77
C LYS A 192 -4.54 -17.34 -7.64
N LYS A 193 -4.06 -16.61 -6.63
CA LYS A 193 -4.85 -16.22 -5.46
C LYS A 193 -5.73 -15.01 -5.73
N HIS A 194 -5.18 -14.00 -6.39
CA HIS A 194 -5.84 -12.69 -6.52
C HIS A 194 -6.38 -12.40 -7.93
N THR A 195 -6.12 -13.29 -8.89
CA THR A 195 -6.63 -13.20 -10.28
C THR A 195 -6.53 -11.79 -10.88
N PRO A 196 -5.33 -11.17 -10.93
CA PRO A 196 -5.14 -9.84 -11.50
C PRO A 196 -5.32 -9.80 -13.04
N GLY A 197 -5.88 -10.85 -13.65
CA GLY A 197 -5.94 -11.01 -15.10
C GLY A 197 -4.73 -11.73 -15.69
N PHE A 198 -4.71 -11.80 -17.03
CA PHE A 198 -3.65 -12.48 -17.77
C PHE A 198 -2.36 -11.64 -17.81
N ILE A 199 -1.27 -12.18 -17.28
CA ILE A 199 0.04 -11.51 -17.27
C ILE A 199 0.91 -12.05 -18.41
N HIS A 200 1.12 -11.26 -19.46
CA HIS A 200 1.99 -11.63 -20.57
C HIS A 200 3.46 -11.76 -20.12
N GLY A 201 4.19 -12.68 -20.75
CA GLY A 201 5.61 -12.95 -20.43
C GLY A 201 5.87 -13.88 -19.22
N LEU A 202 4.85 -14.26 -18.45
CA LEU A 202 5.07 -15.12 -17.28
C LEU A 202 5.46 -16.57 -17.68
N SER A 203 4.88 -17.09 -18.77
CA SER A 203 5.27 -18.39 -19.36
C SER A 203 6.57 -18.28 -20.15
N LEU A 204 7.43 -19.30 -20.05
CA LEU A 204 8.72 -19.38 -20.76
C LEU A 204 8.58 -19.32 -22.29
N GLY A 205 7.45 -19.79 -22.83
CA GLY A 205 7.22 -19.81 -24.29
C GLY A 205 6.74 -18.47 -24.87
N HIS A 206 6.49 -17.46 -24.04
CA HIS A 206 6.04 -16.16 -24.54
C HIS A 206 7.19 -15.43 -25.24
N LYS A 207 6.86 -14.76 -26.34
CA LYS A 207 7.72 -13.81 -27.04
C LYS A 207 7.29 -12.38 -26.70
N PRO A 208 8.20 -11.39 -26.80
CA PRO A 208 7.83 -9.99 -26.65
C PRO A 208 6.76 -9.58 -27.68
N LYS A 209 5.85 -8.69 -27.29
CA LYS A 209 4.78 -8.15 -28.17
C LYS A 209 5.34 -7.09 -29.13
N LYS A 210 6.36 -6.35 -28.70
CA LYS A 210 7.00 -5.23 -29.42
C LYS A 210 8.41 -5.56 -29.90
N GLU A 211 8.65 -6.81 -30.31
CA GLU A 211 9.95 -7.32 -30.77
C GLU A 211 11.01 -7.53 -29.68
N ARG A 212 11.13 -6.62 -28.69
CA ARG A 212 12.02 -6.77 -27.52
C ARG A 212 11.25 -6.64 -26.21
N TRP A 213 11.70 -7.32 -25.17
CA TRP A 213 11.09 -7.17 -23.84
C TRP A 213 11.31 -5.78 -23.23
N LEU A 214 12.40 -5.09 -23.61
CA LEU A 214 12.59 -3.70 -23.20
C LEU A 214 11.46 -2.80 -23.72
N ASP A 215 11.01 -3.01 -24.96
CA ASP A 215 9.94 -2.23 -25.57
C ASP A 215 8.58 -2.53 -24.90
N ASP A 216 8.33 -3.79 -24.56
CA ASP A 216 7.17 -4.20 -23.76
C ASP A 216 7.20 -3.54 -22.35
N ALA A 217 8.38 -3.45 -21.74
CA ALA A 217 8.56 -2.80 -20.44
C ALA A 217 8.29 -1.29 -20.52
N GLN A 218 8.75 -0.62 -21.59
CA GLN A 218 8.50 0.80 -21.82
C GLN A 218 7.02 1.08 -22.09
N GLU A 219 6.35 0.23 -22.87
CA GLU A 219 4.92 0.37 -23.16
C GLU A 219 4.07 0.19 -21.90
N SER A 220 4.34 -0.86 -21.11
CA SER A 220 3.68 -1.06 -19.82
C SER A 220 3.95 0.07 -18.84
N TRP A 221 5.16 0.64 -18.82
CA TRP A 221 5.46 1.84 -18.02
C TRP A 221 4.61 3.04 -18.42
N LYS A 222 4.45 3.30 -19.73
CA LYS A 222 3.56 4.39 -20.22
C LYS A 222 2.12 4.17 -19.75
N LYS A 223 1.64 2.92 -19.75
CA LYS A 223 0.31 2.58 -19.21
C LYS A 223 0.21 2.87 -17.73
N ILE A 224 1.20 2.45 -16.92
CA ILE A 224 1.27 2.78 -15.48
C ILE A 224 1.16 4.30 -15.28
N MET A 225 1.97 5.07 -15.99
CA MET A 225 1.97 6.53 -15.87
C MET A 225 0.65 7.15 -16.34
N GLY A 226 0.03 6.59 -17.38
CA GLY A 226 -1.29 7.00 -17.85
C GLY A 226 -2.37 6.77 -16.79
N THR A 227 -2.36 5.60 -16.16
CA THR A 227 -3.27 5.21 -15.08
C THR A 227 -3.10 6.09 -13.84
N ILE A 228 -1.86 6.31 -13.38
CA ILE A 228 -1.56 7.17 -12.23
C ILE A 228 -2.01 8.61 -12.49
N ARG A 229 -1.83 9.12 -13.72
CA ARG A 229 -2.20 10.50 -14.07
C ARG A 229 -3.70 10.72 -14.24
N LYS A 230 -4.44 9.70 -14.66
CA LYS A 230 -5.85 9.83 -15.08
C LYS A 230 -6.83 9.20 -14.11
N SER A 231 -6.45 8.82 -12.91
CA SER A 231 -7.38 8.15 -12.00
C SER A 231 -8.39 9.17 -11.44
N PRO A 232 -9.68 9.18 -11.88
CA PRO A 232 -10.69 10.09 -11.31
C PRO A 232 -10.98 9.75 -9.84
N GLU A 233 -10.65 8.53 -9.43
CA GLU A 233 -10.59 8.12 -8.03
C GLU A 233 -9.62 8.99 -7.24
N LYS A 234 -8.49 9.44 -7.81
CA LYS A 234 -7.55 10.32 -7.11
C LYS A 234 -8.20 11.65 -6.73
N ASP A 235 -8.99 12.22 -7.62
CA ASP A 235 -9.69 13.49 -7.38
C ASP A 235 -10.82 13.30 -6.36
N ALA A 236 -11.57 12.20 -6.46
CA ALA A 236 -12.58 11.83 -5.46
C ALA A 236 -11.97 11.58 -4.08
N LEU A 237 -10.87 10.84 -4.01
CA LEU A 237 -10.12 10.60 -2.77
C LEU A 237 -9.58 11.91 -2.20
N ALA A 238 -9.03 12.81 -3.03
CA ALA A 238 -8.57 14.12 -2.58
C ALA A 238 -9.70 14.99 -1.99
N GLU A 239 -10.93 14.84 -2.48
CA GLU A 239 -12.11 15.49 -1.88
C GLU A 239 -12.62 14.78 -0.62
N ILE A 240 -12.55 13.44 -0.54
CA ILE A 240 -13.03 12.66 0.62
C ILE A 240 -12.09 12.77 1.82
N ILE A 241 -10.78 12.70 1.58
CA ILE A 241 -9.72 12.62 2.61
C ILE A 241 -9.81 13.72 3.68
N PRO A 242 -10.02 15.01 3.33
CA PRO A 242 -10.10 16.07 4.33
C PRO A 242 -11.18 15.80 5.39
N PHE A 243 -12.29 15.18 5.01
CA PHE A 243 -13.43 14.89 5.88
C PHE A 243 -13.25 13.63 6.74
N LEU A 244 -12.25 12.80 6.45
CA LEU A 244 -11.90 11.64 7.26
C LEU A 244 -10.99 12.00 8.45
N SER A 245 -10.73 13.29 8.65
CA SER A 245 -10.03 13.80 9.83
C SER A 245 -10.96 13.86 11.03
N ILE A 246 -10.48 13.52 12.23
CA ILE A 246 -11.28 13.53 13.45
C ILE A 246 -11.19 14.92 14.12
N PRO A 247 -12.29 15.51 14.62
CA PRO A 247 -13.67 15.00 14.58
C PRO A 247 -14.22 14.97 13.15
N ILE A 248 -14.76 13.81 12.77
CA ILE A 248 -15.30 13.57 11.43
C ILE A 248 -16.57 14.40 11.28
N ASP A 249 -16.57 15.33 10.33
CA ASP A 249 -17.80 15.98 9.90
C ASP A 249 -18.59 15.00 9.03
N ILE A 250 -19.37 14.14 9.68
CA ILE A 250 -20.12 13.08 9.01
C ILE A 250 -21.13 13.66 8.02
N VAL A 251 -21.69 14.86 8.28
CA VAL A 251 -22.67 15.48 7.39
C VAL A 251 -22.00 15.95 6.11
N ALA A 252 -20.86 16.65 6.22
CA ALA A 252 -20.11 17.06 5.03
C ALA A 252 -19.53 15.84 4.29
N LEU A 253 -19.07 14.82 5.01
CA LEU A 253 -18.60 13.56 4.42
C LEU A 253 -19.71 12.84 3.66
N GLU A 254 -20.94 12.80 4.18
CA GLU A 254 -22.10 12.20 3.53
C GLU A 254 -22.38 12.84 2.16
N ASP A 255 -22.39 14.17 2.08
CA ASP A 255 -22.58 14.90 0.82
C ASP A 255 -21.49 14.58 -0.21
N VAL A 256 -20.22 14.55 0.23
CA VAL A 256 -19.08 14.21 -0.63
C VAL A 256 -19.15 12.75 -1.09
N LEU A 257 -19.51 11.81 -0.21
CA LEU A 257 -19.64 10.40 -0.56
C LEU A 257 -20.76 10.16 -1.57
N VAL A 258 -21.90 10.83 -1.42
CA VAL A 258 -23.03 10.75 -2.36
C VAL A 258 -22.64 11.35 -3.72
N LYS A 259 -21.96 12.51 -3.72
CA LYS A 259 -21.41 13.13 -4.95
C LYS A 259 -20.49 12.17 -5.71
N HIS A 260 -19.76 11.32 -4.99
CA HIS A 260 -18.77 10.38 -5.52
C HIS A 260 -19.24 8.91 -5.53
N GLN A 261 -20.56 8.67 -5.55
CA GLN A 261 -21.15 7.32 -5.47
C GLN A 261 -20.65 6.35 -6.55
N GLN A 262 -20.25 6.84 -7.73
CA GLN A 262 -19.67 6.04 -8.80
C GLN A 262 -18.37 5.32 -8.40
N PHE A 263 -17.70 5.79 -7.33
CA PHE A 263 -16.47 5.20 -6.82
C PHE A 263 -16.71 4.22 -5.67
N TRP A 264 -17.95 3.96 -5.27
CA TRP A 264 -18.28 2.96 -4.25
C TRP A 264 -18.02 1.53 -4.72
N SER A 265 -17.76 1.28 -5.99
CA SER A 265 -17.30 -0.03 -6.49
C SER A 265 -15.77 -0.18 -6.47
N VAL A 266 -15.04 0.89 -6.17
CA VAL A 266 -13.59 0.91 -6.24
C VAL A 266 -12.99 0.42 -4.93
N ALA A 267 -12.17 -0.63 -5.01
CA ALA A 267 -11.59 -1.32 -3.85
C ALA A 267 -10.86 -0.38 -2.88
N ASN A 268 -10.07 0.57 -3.39
CA ASN A 268 -9.35 1.56 -2.59
C ASN A 268 -10.29 2.48 -1.80
N THR A 269 -11.30 3.03 -2.49
CA THR A 269 -12.34 3.85 -1.86
C THR A 269 -13.05 3.07 -0.76
N LEU A 270 -13.43 1.82 -1.04
CA LEU A 270 -14.07 0.97 -0.04
C LEU A 270 -13.16 0.68 1.15
N ARG A 271 -11.88 0.39 0.93
CA ARG A 271 -10.91 0.20 2.04
C ARG A 271 -10.75 1.44 2.90
N LEU A 272 -10.68 2.61 2.27
CA LEU A 272 -10.57 3.88 2.98
C LEU A 272 -11.79 4.10 3.89
N LEU A 273 -12.97 3.73 3.40
CA LEU A 273 -14.24 3.96 4.07
C LEU A 273 -14.59 2.86 5.07
N LEU A 274 -13.99 1.67 4.95
CA LEU A 274 -14.30 0.51 5.80
C LEU A 274 -14.13 0.77 7.31
N PRO A 275 -13.08 1.46 7.81
CA PRO A 275 -12.95 1.80 9.22
C PRO A 275 -14.11 2.65 9.76
N PHE A 276 -14.83 3.35 8.87
CA PHE A 276 -15.91 4.27 9.22
C PHE A 276 -17.31 3.67 8.99
N GLU A 277 -17.41 2.38 8.65
CA GLU A 277 -18.68 1.71 8.30
C GLU A 277 -19.77 1.92 9.37
N SER A 278 -19.41 1.83 10.65
CA SER A 278 -20.34 2.01 11.78
C SER A 278 -21.01 3.39 11.78
N TYR A 279 -20.26 4.45 11.45
CA TYR A 279 -20.77 5.82 11.37
C TYR A 279 -21.80 5.95 10.24
N PHE A 280 -21.59 5.25 9.12
CA PHE A 280 -22.47 5.28 7.96
C PHE A 280 -23.79 4.53 8.16
N ARG A 281 -23.85 3.55 9.07
CA ARG A 281 -25.08 2.77 9.34
C ARG A 281 -26.26 3.62 9.80
N SER A 282 -25.97 4.74 10.46
CA SER A 282 -26.99 5.69 10.92
C SER A 282 -27.52 6.63 9.83
N ARG A 283 -26.95 6.57 8.61
CA ARG A 283 -27.20 7.51 7.51
C ARG A 283 -28.00 6.85 6.38
N PRO A 284 -29.30 7.18 6.21
CA PRO A 284 -30.12 6.57 5.17
C PRO A 284 -29.57 6.76 3.75
N ALA A 285 -28.93 7.90 3.45
CA ALA A 285 -28.38 8.16 2.12
C ALA A 285 -27.16 7.28 1.79
N LEU A 286 -26.48 6.75 2.81
CA LEU A 286 -25.30 5.89 2.66
C LEU A 286 -25.63 4.40 2.80
N LYS A 287 -26.91 4.01 2.85
CA LYS A 287 -27.31 2.60 3.00
C LYS A 287 -26.67 1.69 1.96
N THR A 288 -26.69 2.11 0.69
CA THR A 288 -26.06 1.35 -0.40
C THR A 288 -24.56 1.20 -0.23
N LEU A 289 -23.86 2.24 0.26
CA LEU A 289 -22.43 2.17 0.55
C LEU A 289 -22.14 1.16 1.68
N VAL A 290 -22.93 1.16 2.75
CA VAL A 290 -22.81 0.18 3.85
C VAL A 290 -22.98 -1.25 3.34
N ASP A 291 -23.98 -1.50 2.50
CA ASP A 291 -24.19 -2.83 1.90
C ASP A 291 -22.99 -3.27 1.03
N VAL A 292 -22.37 -2.33 0.31
CA VAL A 292 -21.17 -2.59 -0.47
C VAL A 292 -19.96 -2.86 0.43
N LEU A 293 -19.72 -2.04 1.45
CA LEU A 293 -18.64 -2.24 2.43
C LEU A 293 -18.76 -3.59 3.13
N HIS A 294 -19.97 -4.00 3.49
CA HIS A 294 -20.22 -5.29 4.13
C HIS A 294 -19.93 -6.48 3.21
N ARG A 295 -20.32 -6.40 1.92
CA ARG A 295 -19.95 -7.42 0.93
C ARG A 295 -18.43 -7.48 0.74
N TYR A 296 -17.81 -6.32 0.63
CA TYR A 296 -16.37 -6.18 0.46
C TYR A 296 -15.58 -6.80 1.63
N GLN A 297 -16.01 -6.54 2.87
CA GLN A 297 -15.41 -7.15 4.07
C GLN A 297 -15.53 -8.68 4.09
N LYS A 298 -16.67 -9.22 3.64
CA LYS A 298 -16.87 -10.67 3.51
C LYS A 298 -15.95 -11.29 2.45
N GLU A 299 -15.68 -10.58 1.36
CA GLU A 299 -14.73 -11.04 0.34
C GLU A 299 -13.31 -11.07 0.91
N LEU A 300 -12.87 -10.02 1.59
CA LEU A 300 -11.56 -9.98 2.26
C LEU A 300 -11.36 -11.12 3.27
N SER A 301 -12.42 -11.54 3.95
CA SER A 301 -12.38 -12.61 4.97
C SER A 301 -12.32 -14.02 4.38
N LYS A 302 -12.61 -14.20 3.08
CA LYS A 302 -12.48 -15.50 2.39
C LYS A 302 -11.06 -15.80 1.92
N ASP A 303 -10.26 -14.75 1.80
CA ASP A 303 -8.89 -14.82 1.26
C ASP A 303 -7.81 -14.97 2.36
N SER A 304 -8.21 -14.88 3.63
CA SER A 304 -7.37 -15.06 4.82
C SER A 304 -7.45 -16.48 5.38
#